data_AF-A0A418Y032-F1
#
_entry.id   AF-A0A418Y032-F1
#
_cell.length_a   1.000
_cell.length_b   1.000
_cell.length_c   1.000
_cell.angle_alpha   90.00
_cell.angle_beta   90.00
_cell.angle_gamma   90.00
#
_symmetry.space_group_name_H-M   'P 1'
#
loop_
_entity.id
_entity.type
_entity.pdbx_description
1 polymer ?
#
loop_
_entity_poly.entity_id
_entity_poly.type
_entity_poly.pdbx_seq_one_letter_code
_entity_poly.pdbx_strand_id
1 'polypeptide(L)'
;MKAAALALPALVLLMAGCTHKYDTDYPMGLPSDTESCPEDPPQQCTQDYRPAYGYDENGGILGEFGNACMACGQNAVKYTSPKQNPEMPRPAPQQNPPASAQ
;
A
#
# COMPACT_ATOMS: atom_id res chain seq x y z
N MET A 1 -7.52 45.21 27.30
CA MET A 1 -6.81 44.46 26.22
C MET A 1 -7.23 43.00 26.36
N LYS A 2 -8.30 42.54 25.70
CA LYS A 2 -8.35 41.95 24.34
C LYS A 2 -7.12 41.10 23.99
N ALA A 3 -7.19 39.80 24.25
CA ALA A 3 -6.54 38.73 23.48
C ALA A 3 -7.03 37.37 24.00
N ALA A 4 -8.32 37.10 23.79
CA ALA A 4 -8.84 35.76 23.90
C ALA A 4 -8.46 34.96 22.63
N ALA A 5 -8.09 33.71 22.86
CA ALA A 5 -8.43 32.58 22.00
C ALA A 5 -7.86 32.53 20.58
N LEU A 6 -6.56 32.23 20.39
CA LEU A 6 -6.05 31.68 19.13
C LEU A 6 -4.80 30.81 19.37
N ALA A 7 -4.94 29.67 20.05
CA ALA A 7 -3.84 28.70 20.16
C ALA A 7 -4.29 27.23 20.12
N LEU A 8 -5.54 26.96 19.72
CA LEU A 8 -6.14 25.63 19.84
C LEU A 8 -6.46 24.86 18.54
N PRO A 9 -6.43 25.38 17.30
CA PRO A 9 -6.82 24.55 16.15
C PRO A 9 -5.67 23.77 15.49
N ALA A 10 -4.40 24.05 15.81
CA ALA A 10 -3.27 23.50 15.05
C ALA A 10 -2.96 22.01 15.33
N LEU A 11 -3.46 21.42 16.42
CA LEU A 11 -3.08 20.06 16.83
C LEU A 11 -3.96 18.95 16.24
N VAL A 12 -5.07 19.27 15.56
CA VAL A 12 -6.06 18.27 15.11
C VAL A 12 -5.75 17.69 13.71
N LEU A 13 -4.78 18.25 12.98
CA LEU A 13 -4.46 17.84 11.60
C LEU A 13 -3.58 16.58 11.44
N LEU A 14 -3.16 15.94 12.53
CA LEU A 14 -2.12 14.89 12.48
C LEU A 14 -2.62 13.46 12.25
N MET A 15 -3.94 13.19 12.19
CA MET A 15 -4.47 11.81 12.18
C MET A 15 -5.41 11.50 11.00
N ALA A 16 -5.14 12.06 9.82
CA ALA A 16 -5.73 11.56 8.57
C ALA A 16 -4.73 10.62 7.87
N GLY A 17 -4.26 9.59 8.57
CA GLY A 17 -3.54 8.49 7.93
C GLY A 17 -4.54 7.62 7.19
N CYS A 18 -4.59 7.70 5.86
CA CYS A 18 -5.38 6.77 5.05
C CYS A 18 -4.82 5.35 5.24
N THR A 19 -5.38 4.59 6.19
CA THR A 19 -5.17 3.14 6.25
C THR A 19 -5.86 2.54 5.04
N HIS A 20 -5.09 2.27 3.99
CA HIS A 20 -5.59 1.56 2.82
C HIS A 20 -5.95 0.14 3.26
N LYS A 21 -7.26 -0.12 3.37
CA LYS A 21 -7.77 -1.49 3.53
C LYS A 21 -7.88 -2.10 2.14
N TYR A 22 -7.15 -3.18 1.92
CA TYR A 22 -7.34 -4.03 0.75
C TYR A 22 -8.56 -4.92 1.00
N ASP A 23 -9.30 -5.20 -0.07
CA ASP A 23 -10.37 -6.18 -0.01
C ASP A 23 -9.77 -7.53 0.37
N THR A 24 -10.23 -8.10 1.48
CA THR A 24 -9.73 -9.39 2.01
C THR A 24 -10.32 -10.60 1.30
N ASP A 25 -11.23 -10.37 0.34
CA ASP A 25 -11.80 -11.40 -0.54
C ASP A 25 -10.83 -11.86 -1.65
N TYR A 26 -9.56 -11.47 -1.57
CA TYR A 26 -8.53 -11.97 -2.48
C TYR A 26 -8.35 -13.49 -2.27
N PRO A 27 -8.52 -14.32 -3.32
CA PRO A 27 -8.36 -15.76 -3.19
C PRO A 27 -6.96 -16.07 -2.66
N MET A 28 -6.88 -16.93 -1.65
CA MET A 28 -5.60 -17.45 -1.14
C MET A 28 -4.80 -18.03 -2.30
N GLY A 29 -3.75 -17.32 -2.75
CA GLY A 29 -2.93 -17.69 -3.89
C GLY A 29 -2.28 -16.47 -4.56
N LEU A 30 -1.19 -16.66 -5.27
CA LEU A 30 -0.53 -15.59 -6.01
C LEU A 30 -1.29 -15.27 -7.31
N PRO A 31 -1.31 -14.00 -7.77
CA PRO A 31 -1.79 -13.66 -9.11
C PRO A 31 -1.07 -14.45 -10.20
N SER A 32 -1.68 -14.60 -11.38
CA SER A 32 -1.10 -15.41 -12.46
C SER A 32 0.20 -14.83 -13.06
N ASP A 33 0.41 -13.53 -12.91
CA ASP A 33 1.57 -12.79 -13.42
C ASP A 33 2.62 -12.50 -12.35
N THR A 34 2.55 -13.19 -11.22
CA THR A 34 3.48 -12.97 -10.12
C THR A 34 4.84 -13.55 -10.45
N GLU A 35 5.88 -12.76 -10.23
CA GLU A 35 7.27 -13.17 -10.39
C GLU A 35 7.90 -13.43 -9.01
N SER A 36 8.71 -14.48 -8.90
CA SER A 36 9.52 -14.73 -7.70
C SER A 36 10.65 -13.71 -7.59
N CYS A 37 10.90 -13.23 -6.37
CA CYS A 37 12.08 -12.44 -6.10
C CYS A 37 13.35 -13.28 -6.31
N PRO A 38 14.48 -12.65 -6.68
CA PRO A 38 15.77 -13.33 -6.71
C PRO A 38 16.13 -13.86 -5.31
N GLU A 39 16.86 -14.99 -5.26
CA GLU A 39 17.32 -15.59 -3.99
C GLU A 39 18.17 -14.61 -3.17
N ASP A 40 19.05 -13.88 -3.84
CA ASP A 40 19.83 -12.79 -3.26
C ASP A 40 19.08 -11.45 -3.40
N PRO A 41 18.72 -10.78 -2.29
CA PRO A 41 18.00 -9.52 -2.34
C PRO A 41 18.81 -8.42 -3.05
N PRO A 42 18.19 -7.65 -3.94
CA PRO A 42 18.86 -6.55 -4.63
C PRO A 42 19.33 -5.49 -3.63
N GLN A 43 20.61 -5.13 -3.72
CA GLN A 43 21.20 -4.08 -2.87
C GLN A 43 20.96 -2.67 -3.39
N GLN A 44 20.65 -2.56 -4.69
CA GLN A 44 20.43 -1.29 -5.38
C GLN A 44 19.26 -1.45 -6.34
N CYS A 45 18.37 -0.47 -6.32
CA CYS A 45 17.20 -0.40 -7.19
C CYS A 45 17.16 0.93 -7.92
N THR A 46 16.63 0.92 -9.14
CA THR A 46 16.34 2.17 -9.84
C THR A 46 15.20 2.90 -9.13
N GLN A 47 15.16 4.24 -9.29
CA GLN A 47 14.06 5.08 -8.80
C GLN A 47 12.89 5.13 -9.80
N ASP A 48 12.87 4.24 -10.80
CA ASP A 48 11.79 4.17 -11.78
C ASP A 48 10.51 3.70 -11.08
N TYR A 49 9.44 4.49 -11.20
CA TYR A 49 8.17 4.21 -10.53
C TYR A 49 7.32 3.31 -11.42
N ARG A 50 7.32 2.02 -11.09
CA ARG A 50 6.49 0.97 -11.70
C ARG A 50 5.86 0.15 -10.59
N PRO A 51 4.76 0.61 -9.99
CA PRO A 51 4.29 0.10 -8.72
C PRO A 51 3.97 -1.39 -8.78
N ALA A 52 4.31 -2.10 -7.71
CA ALA A 52 4.12 -3.54 -7.58
C ALA A 52 3.62 -3.87 -6.17
N TYR A 53 2.85 -4.95 -6.05
CA TYR A 53 2.56 -5.54 -4.74
C TYR A 53 3.62 -6.57 -4.39
N GLY A 54 4.00 -6.62 -3.12
CA GLY A 54 4.86 -7.67 -2.56
C GLY A 54 4.05 -8.68 -1.75
N TYR A 55 4.41 -9.94 -1.88
CA TYR A 55 3.76 -11.07 -1.23
C TYR A 55 4.76 -11.88 -0.41
N ASP A 56 4.32 -12.46 0.71
CA ASP A 56 5.09 -13.45 1.47
C ASP A 56 5.09 -14.83 0.80
N GLU A 57 5.75 -15.80 1.44
CA GLU A 57 5.86 -17.18 0.94
C GLU A 57 4.51 -17.93 0.79
N ASN A 58 3.49 -17.51 1.54
CA ASN A 58 2.16 -18.10 1.53
C ASN A 58 1.20 -17.36 0.57
N GLY A 59 1.69 -16.34 -0.15
CA GLY A 59 0.88 -15.48 -1.01
C GLY A 59 0.10 -14.39 -0.25
N GLY A 60 0.43 -14.15 1.02
CA GLY A 60 -0.12 -13.04 1.80
C GLY A 60 0.45 -11.70 1.32
N ILE A 61 -0.40 -10.68 1.16
CA ILE A 61 0.03 -9.36 0.70
C ILE A 61 0.71 -8.60 1.83
N LEU A 62 1.93 -8.15 1.58
CA LEU A 62 2.73 -7.36 2.51
C LEU A 62 2.62 -5.85 2.25
N GLY A 63 2.25 -5.44 1.04
CA GLY A 63 1.99 -4.04 0.70
C GLY A 63 2.30 -3.68 -0.74
N GLU A 64 2.17 -2.39 -1.04
CA GLU A 64 2.54 -1.77 -2.33
C GLU A 64 3.92 -1.12 -2.23
N PHE A 65 4.72 -1.29 -3.27
CA PHE A 65 6.07 -0.78 -3.40
C PHE A 65 6.21 0.05 -4.67
N GLY A 66 7.16 0.99 -4.69
CA GLY A 66 7.40 1.87 -5.84
C GLY A 66 7.83 1.13 -7.10
N ASN A 67 8.51 -0.01 -6.94
CA ASN A 67 8.75 -0.99 -7.98
C ASN A 67 9.08 -2.38 -7.41
N ALA A 68 9.09 -3.40 -8.27
CA ALA A 68 9.38 -4.79 -7.89
C ALA A 68 10.77 -4.97 -7.26
N CYS A 69 11.79 -4.22 -7.71
CA CYS A 69 13.12 -4.29 -7.11
C CYS A 69 13.09 -3.84 -5.64
N MET A 70 12.45 -2.70 -5.35
CA MET A 70 12.30 -2.19 -3.99
C MET A 70 11.48 -3.13 -3.10
N ALA A 71 10.50 -3.83 -3.67
CA ALA A 71 9.76 -4.88 -2.97
C ALA A 71 10.69 -6.06 -2.62
N CYS A 72 11.40 -6.62 -3.61
CA CYS A 72 12.30 -7.76 -3.41
C CYS A 72 13.54 -7.43 -2.56
N GLY A 73 13.89 -6.15 -2.39
CA GLY A 73 14.88 -5.72 -1.40
C GLY A 73 14.44 -5.96 0.06
N GLN A 74 13.15 -6.23 0.29
CA GLN A 74 12.62 -6.59 1.61
C GLN A 74 12.68 -8.10 1.80
N ASN A 75 13.38 -8.57 2.85
CA ASN A 75 13.56 -10.01 3.12
C ASN A 75 12.25 -10.81 3.23
N ALA A 76 11.17 -10.15 3.69
CA ALA A 76 9.85 -10.77 3.86
C ALA A 76 9.12 -11.01 2.53
N VAL A 77 9.45 -10.26 1.47
CA VAL A 77 8.81 -10.38 0.15
C VAL A 77 9.46 -11.53 -0.61
N LYS A 78 8.64 -12.49 -1.04
CA LYS A 78 9.05 -13.64 -1.87
C LYS A 78 8.56 -13.53 -3.30
N TYR A 79 7.47 -12.82 -3.52
CA TYR A 79 6.89 -12.66 -4.84
C TYR A 79 6.42 -11.22 -5.07
N THR A 80 6.38 -10.81 -6.34
CA THR A 80 5.87 -9.49 -6.74
C THR A 80 4.98 -9.57 -7.95
N SER A 81 3.94 -8.74 -8.01
CA SER A 81 3.09 -8.58 -9.20
C SER A 81 2.93 -7.09 -9.56
N PRO A 82 2.97 -6.69 -10.84
CA PRO A 82 2.79 -5.30 -11.26
C PRO A 82 1.39 -4.81 -10.94
N LYS A 83 1.23 -3.63 -10.31
CA LYS A 83 -0.05 -3.07 -9.83
C LYS A 83 -1.13 -2.84 -10.92
N GLN A 84 -0.79 -2.95 -12.21
CA GLN A 84 -1.75 -2.84 -13.30
C GLN A 84 -2.52 -4.14 -13.61
N ASN A 85 -2.15 -5.29 -13.02
CA ASN A 85 -2.86 -6.55 -13.22
C ASN A 85 -4.36 -6.45 -12.78
N PRO A 86 -5.31 -6.81 -13.66
CA PRO A 86 -6.73 -6.83 -13.32
C PRO A 86 -7.11 -7.79 -12.19
N GLU A 87 -6.28 -8.79 -11.89
CA GLU A 87 -6.55 -9.83 -10.88
C GLU A 87 -6.21 -9.38 -9.45
N MET A 88 -5.41 -8.33 -9.27
CA MET A 88 -4.93 -7.96 -7.93
C MET A 88 -5.99 -7.26 -7.08
N PRO A 89 -5.81 -7.28 -5.74
CA PRO A 89 -6.69 -6.55 -4.85
C PRO A 89 -6.61 -5.07 -5.16
N ARG A 90 -7.77 -4.51 -5.49
CA ARG A 90 -7.94 -3.07 -5.53
C ARG A 90 -8.03 -2.58 -4.08
N PRO A 91 -7.48 -1.39 -3.76
CA PRO A 91 -7.84 -0.71 -2.54
C PRO A 91 -9.36 -0.68 -2.44
N ALA A 92 -9.91 -1.02 -1.26
CA ALA A 92 -11.35 -0.93 -1.06
C ALA A 92 -11.82 0.47 -1.51
N PRO A 93 -12.92 0.58 -2.28
CA PRO A 93 -13.47 1.87 -2.63
C PRO A 93 -13.60 2.70 -1.35
N GLN A 94 -13.02 3.90 -1.32
CA GLN A 94 -13.27 4.83 -0.22
C GLN A 94 -14.78 5.02 -0.17
N GLN A 95 -15.44 4.44 0.84
CA GLN A 95 -16.78 4.85 1.20
C GLN A 95 -16.62 6.30 1.63
N ASN A 96 -16.93 7.23 0.72
CA ASN A 96 -17.18 8.62 1.10
C ASN A 96 -18.13 8.54 2.31
N PRO A 97 -17.80 9.18 3.46
CA PRO A 97 -18.78 9.27 4.52
C PRO A 97 -20.07 9.85 3.91
N PRO A 98 -21.26 9.36 4.31
CA PRO A 98 -22.49 9.94 3.81
C PRO A 98 -22.38 11.44 4.02
N ALA A 99 -22.59 12.21 2.94
CA ALA A 99 -22.70 13.65 3.05
C ALA A 99 -23.75 13.91 4.13
N SER A 100 -23.29 14.37 5.29
CA SER A 100 -24.15 14.74 6.40
C SER A 100 -25.04 15.84 5.87
N ALA A 101 -26.30 15.52 5.59
CA ALA A 101 -27.33 16.52 5.40
C ALA A 101 -27.44 17.31 6.71
N GLN A 102 -26.91 18.53 6.72
CA GLN A 102 -27.24 19.58 7.67
C GLN A 102 -27.32 20.90 6.91
#